data_AF-A0A5D5ALI7-F1
#
_entry.id   AF-A0A5D5ALI7-F1
#
_cell.length_a   1.000
_cell.length_b   1.000
_cell.length_c   1.000
_cell.angle_alpha   90.00
_cell.angle_beta   90.00
_cell.angle_gamma   90.00
#
_symmetry.space_group_name_H-M   'P 1'
#
loop_
_entity.id
_entity.type
_entity.pdbx_description
1 polymer ?
#
loop_
_entity_poly.entity_id
_entity_poly.type
_entity_poly.pdbx_seq_one_letter_code
_entity_poly.pdbx_strand_id
1 'polypeptide(L)'
;MSNTVVLGVIGSDAHVVGITILEQAFRTAGFNVVNLGVQTSQEEFAEAARAHDAEAVLVSSLYGHAKQDCQGFHDVLEAADVDAVTYIGGNLAVGQDDWERTRETFEALGFDRVFDSETDPEEAIAALRRDLRITPPETERVAANT
;
A
#
# COMPACT_ATOMS: atom_id res chain seq x y z
N MET A 1 -3.96 14.55 12.39
CA MET A 1 -3.46 13.97 11.14
C MET A 1 -2.40 12.99 11.55
N SER A 2 -2.73 11.71 11.41
CA SER A 2 -1.98 10.54 11.82
C SER A 2 -1.19 10.06 10.62
N ASN A 3 0.14 10.01 10.69
CA ASN A 3 0.94 9.48 9.58
C ASN A 3 0.96 7.93 9.61
N THR A 4 -0.17 7.31 9.94
CA THR A 4 -0.29 5.86 10.13
C THR A 4 -0.57 5.18 8.79
N VAL A 5 0.21 4.16 8.50
CA VAL A 5 0.11 3.33 7.30
C VAL A 5 -0.10 1.89 7.73
N VAL A 6 -1.16 1.27 7.26
CA VAL A 6 -1.38 -0.18 7.40
C VAL A 6 -0.82 -0.86 6.17
N LEU A 7 -0.05 -1.94 6.37
CA LEU A 7 0.49 -2.73 5.28
C LEU A 7 0.33 -4.22 5.53
N GLY A 8 0.23 -5.00 4.47
CA GLY A 8 0.20 -6.45 4.55
C GLY A 8 0.02 -7.11 3.18
N VAL A 9 -0.25 -8.41 3.21
CA VAL A 9 -0.55 -9.22 2.02
C VAL A 9 -1.91 -9.88 2.22
N ILE A 10 -2.84 -9.65 1.28
CA ILE A 10 -4.17 -10.25 1.35
C ILE A 10 -4.14 -11.71 0.88
N GLY A 11 -4.91 -12.56 1.54
CA GLY A 11 -5.31 -13.86 0.99
C GLY A 11 -4.29 -14.97 1.16
N SER A 12 -3.93 -15.66 0.08
CA SER A 12 -3.06 -16.86 0.17
C SER A 12 -1.58 -16.57 -0.09
N ASP A 13 -1.21 -15.32 -0.29
CA ASP A 13 0.15 -14.94 -0.60
C ASP A 13 1.01 -14.87 0.69
N ALA A 14 2.06 -15.70 0.71
CA ALA A 14 2.98 -15.88 1.84
C ALA A 14 4.31 -15.12 1.65
N HIS A 15 4.44 -14.28 0.63
CA HIS A 15 5.69 -13.58 0.34
C HIS A 15 5.93 -12.40 1.29
N VAL A 16 6.74 -12.65 2.31
CA VAL A 16 7.04 -11.67 3.37
C VAL A 16 8.08 -10.62 2.98
N VAL A 17 8.93 -10.90 1.98
CA VAL A 17 10.10 -10.04 1.66
C VAL A 17 9.66 -8.64 1.22
N GLY A 18 8.67 -8.54 0.31
CA GLY A 18 8.18 -7.27 -0.20
C GLY A 18 7.65 -6.37 0.92
N ILE A 19 6.74 -6.89 1.75
CA ILE A 19 6.18 -6.13 2.88
C ILE A 19 7.22 -5.75 3.92
N THR A 20 8.27 -6.56 4.13
CA THR A 20 9.34 -6.25 5.08
C THR A 20 10.19 -5.08 4.58
N ILE A 21 10.50 -5.05 3.29
CA ILE A 21 11.22 -3.93 2.66
C ILE A 21 10.39 -2.65 2.75
N LEU A 22 9.09 -2.73 2.43
CA LEU A 22 8.18 -1.59 2.55
C LEU A 22 8.07 -1.12 4.01
N GLU A 23 7.87 -2.01 4.97
CA GLU A 23 7.82 -1.64 6.40
C GLU A 23 9.05 -0.84 6.83
N GLN A 24 10.25 -1.31 6.47
CA GLN A 24 11.48 -0.62 6.80
C GLN A 24 11.56 0.75 6.12
N ALA A 25 11.27 0.82 4.82
CA ALA A 25 11.33 2.07 4.05
C ALA A 25 10.36 3.13 4.60
N PHE A 26 9.08 2.78 4.81
CA PHE A 26 8.08 3.70 5.33
C PHE A 26 8.40 4.16 6.77
N ARG A 27 8.91 3.27 7.63
CA ARG A 27 9.37 3.66 8.97
C ARG A 27 10.55 4.63 8.91
N THR A 28 11.53 4.36 8.05
CA THR A 28 12.68 5.26 7.85
C THR A 28 12.24 6.63 7.31
N ALA A 29 11.21 6.67 6.46
CA ALA A 29 10.62 7.91 5.95
C ALA A 29 9.76 8.67 6.98
N GLY A 30 9.58 8.14 8.19
CA GLY A 30 8.91 8.79 9.32
C GLY A 30 7.43 8.45 9.49
N PHE A 31 6.92 7.43 8.80
CA PHE A 31 5.54 6.96 8.97
C PHE A 31 5.40 6.01 10.16
N ASN A 32 4.23 6.03 10.80
CA ASN A 32 3.85 5.02 11.77
C ASN A 32 3.31 3.80 11.03
N VAL A 33 3.98 2.66 11.12
CA VAL A 33 3.67 1.51 10.26
C VAL A 33 3.10 0.36 11.08
N VAL A 34 1.88 -0.04 10.72
CA VAL A 34 1.17 -1.23 11.22
C VAL A 34 1.26 -2.33 10.17
N ASN A 35 2.17 -3.29 10.38
CA ASN A 35 2.35 -4.43 9.48
C ASN A 35 1.50 -5.60 9.95
N LEU A 36 0.52 -6.01 9.14
CA LEU A 36 -0.38 -7.14 9.40
C LEU A 36 0.23 -8.50 9.01
N GLY A 37 1.36 -8.47 8.31
CA GLY A 37 2.08 -9.64 7.86
C GLY A 37 1.52 -10.19 6.56
N VAL A 38 1.59 -11.51 6.43
CA VAL A 38 1.14 -12.24 5.25
C VAL A 38 -0.15 -12.98 5.53
N GLN A 39 -0.86 -13.34 4.45
CA GLN A 39 -2.10 -14.09 4.51
C GLN A 39 -3.19 -13.45 5.38
N THR A 40 -3.25 -12.13 5.35
CA THR A 40 -4.20 -11.32 6.11
C THR A 40 -5.55 -11.26 5.40
N SER A 41 -6.64 -11.27 6.15
CA SER A 41 -7.99 -11.08 5.59
C SER A 41 -8.30 -9.61 5.27
N GLN A 42 -9.24 -9.37 4.36
CA GLN A 42 -9.69 -8.02 4.03
C GLN A 42 -10.29 -7.31 5.27
N GLU A 43 -10.97 -8.07 6.12
CA GLU A 43 -11.58 -7.59 7.36
C GLU A 43 -10.51 -7.14 8.36
N GLU A 44 -9.41 -7.90 8.53
CA GLU A 44 -8.30 -7.50 9.39
C GLU A 44 -7.64 -6.19 8.93
N PHE A 45 -7.54 -5.97 7.61
CA PHE A 45 -7.10 -4.70 7.06
C PHE A 45 -8.01 -3.54 7.46
N ALA A 46 -9.33 -3.71 7.31
CA ALA A 46 -10.30 -2.70 7.66
C ALA A 46 -10.35 -2.43 9.17
N GLU A 47 -10.29 -3.48 10.00
CA GLU A 47 -10.22 -3.37 11.45
C GLU A 47 -8.96 -2.63 11.91
N ALA A 48 -7.80 -2.96 11.35
CA ALA A 48 -6.54 -2.30 11.68
C ALA A 48 -6.53 -0.84 11.22
N ALA A 49 -7.00 -0.56 10.01
CA ALA A 49 -7.07 0.81 9.48
C ALA A 49 -7.94 1.69 10.38
N ARG A 50 -9.11 1.19 10.78
CA ARG A 50 -10.01 1.89 11.71
C ARG A 50 -9.41 2.03 13.11
N ALA A 51 -8.84 0.96 13.66
CA ALA A 51 -8.31 0.95 15.03
C ALA A 51 -7.12 1.89 15.21
N HIS A 52 -6.35 2.12 14.14
CA HIS A 52 -5.15 2.94 14.15
C HIS A 52 -5.30 4.29 13.46
N ASP A 53 -6.51 4.65 13.02
CA ASP A 53 -6.81 5.91 12.31
C ASP A 53 -5.83 6.08 11.13
N ALA A 54 -5.76 5.03 10.30
CA ALA A 54 -4.79 4.94 9.22
C ALA A 54 -5.15 5.91 8.09
N GLU A 55 -4.18 6.70 7.65
CA GLU A 55 -4.34 7.58 6.50
C GLU A 55 -4.09 6.82 5.18
N ALA A 56 -3.44 5.66 5.23
CA ALA A 56 -3.23 4.81 4.06
C ALA A 56 -3.24 3.30 4.36
N VAL A 57 -3.68 2.53 3.37
CA VAL A 57 -3.69 1.07 3.36
C VAL A 57 -2.95 0.54 2.13
N LEU A 58 -1.88 -0.22 2.36
CA LEU A 58 -0.98 -0.74 1.33
C LEU A 58 -1.06 -2.26 1.25
N VAL A 59 -1.40 -2.76 0.07
CA VAL A 59 -1.48 -4.20 -0.22
C VAL A 59 -0.28 -4.60 -1.08
N SER A 60 0.53 -5.52 -0.59
CA SER A 60 1.58 -6.16 -1.39
C SER A 60 1.09 -7.50 -1.93
N SER A 61 1.38 -7.82 -3.18
CA SER A 61 1.14 -9.15 -3.75
C SER A 61 2.24 -9.52 -4.75
N LEU A 62 2.74 -10.75 -4.69
CA LEU A 62 3.85 -11.24 -5.51
C LEU A 62 3.55 -12.53 -6.30
N TYR A 63 2.43 -13.19 -6.01
CA TYR A 63 2.07 -14.47 -6.64
C TYR A 63 1.11 -14.36 -7.84
N GLY A 64 0.73 -13.15 -8.26
CA GLY A 64 -0.02 -12.92 -9.50
C GLY A 64 -1.53 -13.13 -9.44
N HIS A 65 -2.10 -13.43 -8.27
CA HIS A 65 -3.54 -13.61 -8.10
C HIS A 65 -4.22 -12.46 -7.33
N ALA A 66 -3.59 -11.29 -7.28
CA ALA A 66 -4.05 -10.14 -6.51
C ALA A 66 -5.49 -9.71 -6.84
N LYS A 67 -5.94 -9.87 -8.10
CA LYS A 67 -7.32 -9.55 -8.49
C LYS A 67 -8.35 -10.39 -7.72
N GLN A 68 -8.05 -11.68 -7.52
CA GLN A 68 -8.95 -12.58 -6.80
C GLN A 68 -8.96 -12.23 -5.31
N ASP A 69 -7.81 -11.92 -4.73
CA ASP A 69 -7.70 -11.59 -3.31
C ASP A 69 -8.30 -10.23 -2.96
N CYS A 70 -8.18 -9.25 -3.86
CA CYS A 70 -8.64 -7.87 -3.61
C CYS A 70 -10.07 -7.63 -4.08
N GLN A 71 -10.75 -8.63 -4.64
CA GLN A 71 -12.13 -8.46 -5.07
C GLN A 71 -13.03 -8.16 -3.86
N GLY A 72 -13.78 -7.05 -3.92
CA GLY A 72 -14.65 -6.59 -2.83
C GLY A 72 -13.91 -5.86 -1.69
N PHE A 73 -12.60 -5.65 -1.79
CA PHE A 73 -11.82 -5.06 -0.72
C PHE A 73 -12.28 -3.65 -0.34
N HIS A 74 -12.55 -2.79 -1.34
CA HIS A 74 -13.03 -1.44 -1.09
C HIS A 74 -14.45 -1.41 -0.51
N ASP A 75 -15.30 -2.39 -0.81
CA ASP A 75 -16.61 -2.53 -0.17
C ASP A 75 -16.45 -2.85 1.33
N VAL A 76 -15.44 -3.66 1.69
CA VAL A 76 -15.10 -3.98 3.10
C VAL A 76 -14.58 -2.75 3.83
N LEU A 77 -13.72 -1.94 3.20
CA LEU A 77 -13.24 -0.68 3.77
C LEU A 77 -14.38 0.32 3.98
N GLU A 78 -15.26 0.48 2.98
CA GLU A 78 -16.44 1.36 3.07
C GLU A 78 -17.38 0.91 4.19
N ALA A 79 -17.68 -0.38 4.28
CA ALA A 79 -18.53 -0.93 5.33
C ALA A 79 -17.95 -0.76 6.75
N ALA A 80 -16.63 -0.60 6.86
CA ALA A 80 -15.93 -0.33 8.12
C ALA A 80 -15.75 1.17 8.42
N ASP A 81 -16.25 2.07 7.58
CA ASP A 81 -16.10 3.54 7.70
C ASP A 81 -14.60 3.96 7.67
N VAL A 82 -13.81 3.32 6.79
CA VAL A 82 -12.39 3.61 6.59
C VAL A 82 -12.22 4.55 5.39
N ASP A 83 -11.77 5.77 5.66
CA ASP A 83 -11.42 6.79 4.65
C ASP A 83 -9.89 6.94 4.56
N ALA A 84 -9.25 5.97 3.91
CA ALA A 84 -7.79 5.89 3.76
C ALA A 84 -7.41 5.77 2.28
N VAL A 85 -6.29 6.36 1.86
CA VAL A 85 -5.80 6.15 0.50
C VAL A 85 -5.29 4.71 0.33
N THR A 86 -5.63 4.08 -0.78
CA THR A 86 -5.40 2.66 -1.01
C THR A 86 -4.36 2.41 -2.10
N TYR A 87 -3.38 1.59 -1.78
CA TYR A 87 -2.22 1.33 -2.62
C TYR A 87 -2.12 -0.18 -2.82
N ILE A 88 -1.75 -0.60 -4.02
CA ILE A 88 -1.40 -1.99 -4.31
C ILE A 88 -0.10 -2.08 -5.11
N GLY A 89 0.77 -3.03 -4.77
CA GLY A 89 2.10 -3.16 -5.36
C GLY A 89 2.59 -4.60 -5.50
N GLY A 90 3.44 -4.82 -6.50
CA GLY A 90 4.18 -6.08 -6.71
C GLY A 90 3.81 -6.79 -8.01
N ASN A 91 3.84 -8.12 -8.00
CA ASN A 91 3.50 -8.95 -9.14
C ASN A 91 2.02 -9.37 -9.05
N LEU A 92 1.15 -8.57 -9.68
CA LEU A 92 -0.30 -8.59 -9.46
C LEU A 92 -1.07 -9.55 -10.38
N ALA A 93 -0.49 -9.95 -11.51
CA ALA A 93 -1.12 -10.80 -12.52
C ALA A 93 -0.16 -11.92 -12.97
N VAL A 94 -0.72 -13.06 -13.41
CA VAL A 94 0.08 -14.18 -13.94
C VAL A 94 0.20 -14.06 -15.46
N GLY A 95 1.43 -13.97 -15.98
CA GLY A 95 1.72 -14.04 -17.42
C GLY A 95 2.41 -12.78 -17.95
N GLN A 96 2.49 -12.66 -19.29
CA GLN A 96 2.93 -11.44 -19.97
C GLN A 96 1.73 -10.52 -20.21
N ASP A 97 0.97 -10.22 -19.15
CA ASP A 97 -0.09 -9.23 -19.26
C ASP A 97 0.53 -7.84 -19.47
N ASP A 98 -0.14 -7.05 -20.31
CA ASP A 98 0.20 -5.64 -20.50
C ASP A 98 0.05 -4.91 -19.15
N TRP A 99 1.12 -4.25 -18.71
CA TRP A 99 1.13 -3.51 -17.45
C TRP A 99 0.02 -2.47 -17.38
N GLU A 100 -0.27 -1.78 -18.49
CA GLU A 100 -1.33 -0.77 -18.52
C GLU A 100 -2.69 -1.39 -18.19
N ARG A 101 -2.95 -2.60 -18.69
CA ARG A 101 -4.19 -3.32 -18.43
C ARG A 101 -4.27 -3.83 -17.00
N THR A 102 -3.15 -4.28 -16.43
CA THR A 102 -3.07 -4.64 -15.01
C THR A 102 -3.40 -3.43 -14.15
N ARG A 103 -2.78 -2.27 -14.42
CA ARG A 103 -3.06 -1.02 -13.72
C ARG A 103 -4.53 -0.62 -13.80
N GLU A 104 -5.10 -0.57 -15.00
CA GLU A 104 -6.52 -0.24 -15.21
C GLU A 104 -7.45 -1.18 -14.43
N THR A 105 -7.10 -2.46 -14.31
CA THR A 105 -7.90 -3.44 -13.57
C THR A 105 -7.97 -3.09 -12.08
N PHE A 106 -6.85 -2.71 -11.45
CA PHE A 106 -6.84 -2.38 -10.02
C PHE A 106 -7.37 -0.97 -9.73
N GLU A 107 -7.16 -0.02 -10.63
CA GLU A 107 -7.85 1.29 -10.56
C GLU A 107 -9.37 1.11 -10.62
N ALA A 108 -9.87 0.23 -11.49
CA ALA A 108 -11.30 -0.10 -11.57
C ALA A 108 -11.82 -0.87 -10.35
N LEU A 109 -10.95 -1.52 -9.56
CA LEU A 109 -11.32 -2.12 -8.28
C LEU A 109 -11.38 -1.09 -7.14
N GLY A 110 -10.86 0.12 -7.35
CA GLY A 110 -10.92 1.22 -6.39
C GLY A 110 -9.57 1.67 -5.85
N PHE A 111 -8.45 1.05 -6.23
CA PHE A 111 -7.13 1.46 -5.73
C PHE A 111 -6.72 2.83 -6.26
N ASP A 112 -6.25 3.71 -5.37
CA ASP A 112 -5.78 5.05 -5.72
C ASP A 112 -4.41 5.04 -6.40
N ARG A 113 -3.56 4.08 -6.02
CA ARG A 113 -2.22 3.88 -6.59
C ARG A 113 -1.95 2.41 -6.85
N VAL A 114 -1.40 2.13 -8.03
CA VAL A 114 -1.05 0.77 -8.48
C VAL A 114 0.39 0.77 -8.96
N PHE A 115 1.21 -0.09 -8.37
CA PHE A 115 2.63 -0.23 -8.63
C PHE A 115 2.99 -1.66 -9.04
N ASP A 116 4.00 -1.81 -9.87
CA ASP A 116 4.52 -3.13 -10.25
C ASP A 116 5.61 -3.58 -9.27
N SER A 117 6.24 -4.72 -9.56
CA SER A 117 7.37 -5.23 -8.77
C SER A 117 8.70 -4.53 -9.04
N GLU A 118 8.77 -3.66 -10.06
CA GLU A 118 9.99 -2.93 -10.42
C GLU A 118 10.05 -1.54 -9.78
N THR A 119 8.92 -1.05 -9.27
CA THR A 119 8.78 0.24 -8.60
C THR A 119 9.63 0.30 -7.32
N ASP A 120 10.41 1.37 -7.18
CA ASP A 120 11.21 1.62 -5.97
C ASP A 120 10.30 2.05 -4.79
N PRO A 121 10.49 1.52 -3.56
CA PRO A 121 9.78 1.99 -2.37
C PRO A 121 9.80 3.52 -2.17
N GLU A 122 10.86 4.21 -2.58
CA GLU A 122 10.95 5.67 -2.53
C GLU A 122 9.88 6.36 -3.39
N GLU A 123 9.47 5.76 -4.50
CA GLU A 123 8.39 6.28 -5.34
C GLU A 123 7.04 6.18 -4.64
N ALA A 124 6.76 5.05 -3.97
CA ALA A 124 5.56 4.86 -3.17
C ALA A 124 5.51 5.83 -1.97
N ILE A 125 6.65 6.07 -1.31
CA ILE A 125 6.79 7.07 -0.23
C ILE A 125 6.52 8.48 -0.75
N ALA A 126 7.08 8.85 -1.90
CA ALA A 126 6.86 10.16 -2.50
C ALA A 126 5.40 10.37 -2.92
N ALA A 127 4.75 9.33 -3.44
CA ALA A 127 3.33 9.33 -3.72
C ALA A 127 2.51 9.53 -2.44
N LEU A 128 2.81 8.78 -1.38
CA LEU A 128 2.08 8.88 -0.12
C LEU A 128 2.21 10.27 0.51
N ARG A 129 3.43 10.83 0.55
CA ARG A 129 3.65 12.20 1.04
C ARG A 129 2.81 13.22 0.26
N ARG A 130 2.68 13.06 -1.06
CA ARG A 130 1.85 13.94 -1.90
C ARG A 130 0.38 13.78 -1.59
N ASP A 131 -0.11 12.56 -1.50
CA ASP A 131 -1.53 12.26 -1.29
C ASP A 131 -2.00 12.73 0.09
N LEU A 132 -1.16 12.55 1.11
CA LEU A 132 -1.40 13.04 2.47
C LEU A 132 -1.04 14.53 2.67
N ARG A 133 -0.57 15.21 1.61
CA ARG A 133 -0.13 16.62 1.64
C ARG A 133 0.93 16.90 2.72
N ILE A 134 1.75 15.91 3.03
CA ILE A 134 2.84 16.01 4.00
C ILE A 134 4.01 16.72 3.33
N THR A 135 4.39 17.88 3.85
CA THR A 135 5.64 18.54 3.45
C THR A 135 6.80 17.85 4.19
N PRO A 136 7.90 17.48 3.53
CA PRO A 136 9.05 16.89 4.22
C PRO A 136 9.58 17.86 5.29
N PRO A 137 10.05 17.34 6.43
CA PRO A 137 10.60 18.16 7.50
C PRO A 137 11.79 19.00 6.99
N GLU A 138 11.93 20.21 7.52
CA GLU A 138 12.89 21.24 7.07
C GLU A 138 14.35 20.75 7.03
N THR A 139 14.68 19.72 7.81
CA THR A 139 16.01 19.12 7.95
C THR A 139 16.57 18.50 6.67
N GLU A 140 15.73 18.08 5.71
CA GLU A 140 16.18 17.49 4.44
C GLU A 140 16.52 18.56 3.37
N ARG A 141 16.15 19.82 3.57
CA ARG A 141 16.40 20.91 2.59
C ARG A 141 17.86 21.39 2.57
N VAL A 142 18.65 21.04 3.59
CA VAL A 142 20.03 21.52 3.74
C VAL A 142 21.03 20.68 2.91
N ALA A 143 20.70 19.44 2.60
CA ALA A 143 21.61 18.54 1.86
C ALA A 143 21.66 18.79 0.33
N ALA A 144 20.72 19.55 -0.23
CA ALA A 144 20.66 19.83 -1.67
C ALA A 144 21.33 21.15 -2.10
N ASN A 145 21.91 21.90 -1.16
CA ASN A 145 22.51 23.23 -1.41
C ASN A 145 23.98 23.32 -0.98
N THR A 146 24.72 22.21 -0.90
CA THR A 146 26.18 22.21 -0.67
C THR A 146 26.91 21.51 -1.80
#